data_AF-A0A3B7PWZ0-F1
#
_entry.id   AF-A0A3B7PWZ0-F1
#
_cell.length_a   1.000
_cell.length_b   1.000
_cell.length_c   1.000
_cell.angle_alpha   90.00
_cell.angle_beta   90.00
_cell.angle_gamma   90.00
#
_symmetry.space_group_name_H-M   'P 1'
#
loop_
_entity.id
_entity.type
_entity.pdbx_description
1 polymer ?
#
loop_
_entity_poly.entity_id
_entity_poly.type
_entity_poly.pdbx_seq_one_letter_code
_entity_poly.pdbx_strand_id
1 'polypeptide(L)'
;MMSLTFNAIQFHPIQQNNDQIWIISSELACALGYKQADAVTKVFNRKSDEFTSDMTQMIENPHTPNLGVRVFSLRGCHLIAMFAKTPVAKEFRKWVLDVLDKEIQQQQIDTRVKINAEQQAELKDIVDRRAQGERKIYAEMWSRHNKHFRISRYSDLLAIHFQDAVDYLETMQVKAKGSIHIDENQSIETLCGHARLFQAWWNTHSPAFAKLNPQLVYMLHDNMFSMSYAISDVCKKYGIKVPSYDYDHMFELKTLPHERYRLLK
;
A
#
# COMPACT_ATOMS: atom_id res chain seq x y z
N MET A 1 10.19 24.24 15.37
CA MET A 1 9.20 24.92 16.25
C MET A 1 8.05 25.38 15.38
N MET A 2 6.84 24.86 15.59
CA MET A 2 5.66 25.39 14.93
C MET A 2 5.39 26.81 15.45
N SER A 3 5.35 27.79 14.55
CA SER A 3 4.94 29.15 14.89
C SER A 3 3.42 29.19 14.98
N LEU A 4 2.88 29.24 16.20
CA LEU A 4 1.45 29.41 16.44
C LEU A 4 1.13 30.90 16.29
N THR A 5 0.47 31.26 15.19
CA THR A 5 0.04 32.63 14.92
C THR A 5 -1.46 32.70 14.64
N PHE A 6 -2.12 33.70 15.23
CA PHE A 6 -3.53 34.00 14.99
C PHE A 6 -3.70 35.52 14.85
N ASN A 7 -4.25 36.00 13.73
CA ASN A 7 -4.50 37.42 13.47
C ASN A 7 -3.30 38.34 13.81
N ALA A 8 -2.09 37.98 13.33
CA ALA A 8 -0.81 38.65 13.57
C ALA A 8 -0.30 38.63 15.03
N ILE A 9 -0.98 37.90 15.94
CA ILE A 9 -0.49 37.65 17.29
C ILE A 9 0.30 36.35 17.27
N GLN A 10 1.55 36.44 17.71
CA GLN A 10 2.44 35.30 17.89
C GLN A 10 2.34 34.79 19.32
N PHE A 11 2.02 33.51 19.47
CA PHE A 11 2.01 32.85 20.78
C PHE A 11 3.40 32.34 21.13
N HIS A 12 3.71 32.36 22.43
CA HIS A 12 4.93 31.78 22.98
C HIS A 12 4.56 30.54 23.77
N PRO A 13 4.37 29.39 23.09
CA PRO A 13 3.91 28.20 23.76
C PRO A 13 4.94 27.71 24.77
N ILE A 14 4.46 27.39 25.97
CA ILE A 14 5.28 26.83 27.03
C ILE A 14 5.28 25.32 26.88
N GLN A 15 6.47 24.75 26.64
CA GLN A 15 6.65 23.30 26.61
C GLN A 15 6.77 22.79 28.04
N GLN A 16 5.81 21.97 28.44
CA GLN A 16 5.87 21.19 29.68
C GLN A 16 6.18 19.72 29.34
N ASN A 17 6.46 18.91 30.37
CA ASN A 17 6.80 17.49 30.27
C ASN A 17 5.75 16.58 29.58
N ASN A 18 4.56 17.11 29.28
CA ASN A 18 3.42 16.34 28.78
C ASN A 18 3.22 16.46 27.26
N ASP A 19 4.19 17.01 26.53
CA ASP A 19 4.14 17.25 25.06
C ASP A 19 2.91 18.07 24.58
N GLN A 20 2.21 18.72 25.51
CA GLN A 20 1.08 19.59 25.22
C GLN A 20 1.53 21.04 25.05
N ILE A 21 0.86 21.74 24.14
CA ILE A 21 1.03 23.17 23.93
C ILE A 21 0.22 23.94 24.97
N TRP A 22 0.92 24.78 25.74
CA TRP A 22 0.33 25.66 26.75
C TRP A 22 0.46 27.13 26.35
N ILE A 23 -0.64 27.87 26.40
CA ILE A 23 -0.73 29.30 26.08
C ILE A 23 -1.02 30.10 27.36
N ILE A 24 -0.35 31.23 27.53
CA ILE A 24 -0.51 32.10 28.70
C ILE A 24 -1.86 32.85 28.60
N SER A 25 -2.56 32.96 29.74
CA SER A 25 -3.85 33.67 29.85
C SER A 25 -3.85 35.09 29.27
N SER A 26 -2.77 35.86 29.42
CA SER A 26 -2.62 37.21 28.88
C SER A 26 -2.51 37.25 27.35
N GLU A 27 -1.77 36.32 26.75
CA GLU A 27 -1.68 36.17 25.29
C GLU A 27 -3.01 35.73 24.71
N LEU A 28 -3.70 34.81 25.38
CA LEU A 28 -5.05 34.38 25.01
C LEU A 28 -6.05 35.54 25.09
N ALA A 29 -5.94 36.41 26.10
CA ALA A 29 -6.79 37.59 26.22
C ALA A 29 -6.58 38.55 25.04
N CYS A 30 -5.32 38.77 24.63
CA CYS A 30 -4.97 39.57 23.47
C CYS A 30 -5.55 38.96 22.18
N ALA A 31 -5.36 37.66 21.97
CA ALA A 31 -5.85 36.94 20.80
C ALA A 31 -7.37 36.96 20.64
N LEU A 32 -8.09 36.93 21.76
CA LEU A 32 -9.55 37.04 21.77
C LEU A 32 -10.04 38.49 21.63
N GLY A 33 -9.15 39.48 21.60
CA GLY A 33 -9.49 40.90 21.44
C GLY A 33 -9.94 41.59 22.73
N TYR A 34 -9.56 41.08 23.90
CA TYR A 34 -9.83 41.75 25.17
C TYR A 34 -8.85 42.90 25.42
N LYS A 35 -9.35 44.00 25.99
CA LYS A 35 -8.52 45.17 26.38
C LYS A 35 -7.69 44.91 27.64
N GLN A 36 -8.14 44.01 28.52
CA GLN A 36 -7.48 43.71 29.79
C GLN A 36 -6.86 42.31 29.75
N ALA A 37 -5.61 42.19 30.18
CA ALA A 37 -4.89 40.91 30.24
C ALA A 37 -5.53 39.91 31.21
N ASP A 38 -6.23 40.38 32.24
CA ASP A 38 -6.88 39.55 33.25
C ASP A 38 -8.30 39.09 32.84
N ALA A 39 -8.80 39.49 31.67
CA ALA A 39 -10.15 39.20 31.22
C ALA A 39 -10.40 37.69 31.08
N VAL A 40 -9.44 36.95 30.54
CA VAL A 40 -9.50 35.48 30.45
C VAL A 40 -9.55 34.83 31.83
N THR A 41 -8.76 35.31 32.78
CA THR A 41 -8.77 34.82 34.17
C THR A 41 -10.12 35.05 34.83
N LYS A 42 -10.77 36.19 34.58
CA LYS A 42 -12.14 36.47 35.05
C LYS A 42 -13.17 35.53 34.42
N VAL A 43 -13.03 35.21 33.13
CA VAL A 43 -13.90 34.24 32.45
C VAL A 43 -13.73 32.85 33.05
N PHE A 44 -12.48 32.42 33.22
CA PHE A 44 -12.15 31.15 33.87
C PHE A 44 -12.73 31.06 35.29
N ASN A 45 -12.52 32.07 36.14
CA ASN A 45 -12.99 32.03 37.53
C ASN A 45 -14.53 31.92 37.66
N ARG A 46 -15.29 32.35 36.64
CA ARG A 46 -16.76 32.21 36.62
C ARG A 46 -17.25 30.82 36.24
N LYS A 47 -16.38 30.02 35.62
CA LYS A 47 -16.67 28.74 34.98
C LYS A 47 -15.62 27.68 35.31
N SER A 48 -14.95 27.83 36.44
CA SER A 48 -13.79 27.00 36.81
C SER A 48 -14.15 25.53 36.98
N ASP A 49 -15.42 25.25 37.27
CA ASP A 49 -16.03 23.92 37.36
C ASP A 49 -16.03 23.16 36.02
N GLU A 50 -16.01 23.87 34.88
CA GLU A 50 -15.98 23.25 33.55
C GLU A 50 -14.55 22.89 33.07
N PHE A 51 -13.52 23.21 33.85
CA PHE A 51 -12.11 22.95 33.49
C PHE A 51 -11.50 21.82 34.31
N THR A 52 -10.74 20.96 33.64
CA THR A 52 -9.93 19.92 34.28
C THR A 52 -8.48 20.38 34.47
N SER A 53 -7.71 19.65 35.28
CA SER A 53 -6.26 19.86 35.49
C SER A 53 -5.44 19.84 34.19
N ASP A 54 -5.95 19.14 33.18
CA ASP A 54 -5.29 18.97 31.87
C ASP A 54 -5.65 20.12 30.90
N MET A 55 -6.59 21.00 31.29
CA MET A 55 -7.00 22.16 30.50
C MET A 55 -6.36 23.46 30.99
N THR A 56 -6.06 23.58 32.28
CA THR A 56 -5.48 24.79 32.86
C THR A 56 -4.64 24.50 34.10
N GLN A 57 -3.54 25.23 34.24
CA GLN A 57 -2.63 25.11 35.39
C GLN A 57 -2.04 26.49 35.75
N MET A 58 -1.58 26.62 36.99
CA MET A 58 -0.73 27.75 37.40
C MET A 58 0.73 27.31 37.35
N ILE A 59 1.56 28.11 36.69
CA ILE A 59 3.00 27.90 36.57
C ILE A 59 3.74 29.13 37.07
N GLU A 60 5.03 28.99 37.38
CA GLU A 60 5.89 30.15 37.56
C GLU A 60 6.09 30.87 36.24
N ASN A 61 5.96 32.19 36.24
CA ASN A 61 6.13 32.99 35.05
C ASN A 61 7.58 32.91 34.53
N PRO A 62 7.81 32.43 33.29
CA PRO A 62 9.15 32.36 32.70
C PRO A 62 9.87 33.71 32.63
N HIS A 63 9.12 34.82 32.58
CA HIS A 63 9.64 36.18 32.46
C HIS A 63 9.72 36.92 33.79
N THR A 64 9.07 36.45 34.85
CA THR A 64 9.04 37.14 36.15
C THR A 64 9.03 36.11 37.27
N PRO A 65 10.20 35.75 37.82
CA PRO A 65 10.30 34.79 38.92
C PRO A 65 9.41 35.20 40.11
N ASN A 66 8.79 34.23 40.78
CA ASN A 66 7.85 34.40 41.91
C ASN A 66 6.47 34.98 41.57
N LEU A 67 6.14 35.20 40.30
CA LEU A 67 4.77 35.55 39.88
C LEU A 67 4.12 34.33 39.22
N GLY A 68 3.06 33.79 39.82
CA GLY A 68 2.28 32.71 39.22
C GLY A 68 1.45 33.21 38.04
N VAL A 69 1.56 32.56 36.88
CA VAL A 69 0.71 32.82 35.71
C VAL A 69 -0.11 31.59 35.35
N ARG A 70 -1.37 31.83 34.97
CA ARG A 70 -2.25 30.76 34.50
C ARG A 70 -2.05 30.51 33.03
N VAL A 71 -1.88 29.24 32.69
CA VAL A 71 -1.78 28.73 31.32
C VAL A 71 -2.98 27.86 30.98
N PHE A 72 -3.26 27.74 29.70
CA PHE A 72 -4.32 26.92 29.13
C PHE A 72 -3.75 26.04 28.02
N SER A 73 -4.12 24.76 28.00
CA SER A 73 -3.86 23.90 26.84
C SER A 73 -4.72 24.33 25.66
N LEU A 74 -4.46 23.85 24.44
CA LEU A 74 -5.30 24.17 23.27
C LEU A 74 -6.78 23.83 23.49
N ARG A 75 -7.08 22.73 24.21
CA ARG A 75 -8.45 22.39 24.63
C ARG A 75 -9.03 23.42 25.59
N GLY A 76 -8.25 23.85 26.58
CA GLY A 76 -8.65 24.93 27.50
C GLY A 76 -8.87 26.26 26.78
N CYS A 77 -8.04 26.58 25.79
CA CYS A 77 -8.18 27.78 24.95
C CYS A 77 -9.49 27.74 24.15
N HIS A 78 -9.82 26.59 23.55
CA HIS A 78 -11.07 26.39 22.84
C HIS A 78 -12.30 26.61 23.74
N LEU A 79 -12.25 26.08 24.98
CA LEU A 79 -13.34 26.25 25.94
C LEU A 79 -13.49 27.71 26.41
N ILE A 80 -12.39 28.40 26.74
CA ILE A 80 -12.41 29.85 27.06
C ILE A 80 -13.02 30.65 25.91
N ALA A 81 -12.66 30.30 24.67
CA ALA A 81 -13.19 30.97 23.49
C ALA A 81 -14.70 30.73 23.29
N MET A 82 -15.30 29.66 23.82
CA MET A 82 -16.76 29.49 23.82
C MET A 82 -17.45 30.51 24.74
N PHE A 83 -16.85 30.83 25.88
CA PHE A 83 -17.40 31.81 26.83
C PHE A 83 -17.07 33.26 26.47
N ALA A 84 -16.14 33.48 25.55
CA ALA A 84 -15.76 34.81 25.11
C ALA A 84 -16.86 35.47 24.26
N LYS A 85 -17.30 36.67 24.68
CA LYS A 85 -18.31 37.48 23.98
C LYS A 85 -17.70 38.47 22.98
N THR A 86 -16.54 38.15 22.42
CA THR A 86 -15.83 39.01 21.47
C THR A 86 -16.15 38.59 20.03
N PRO A 87 -16.14 39.53 19.05
CA PRO A 87 -16.41 39.20 17.65
C PRO A 87 -15.38 38.21 17.07
N VAL A 88 -14.14 38.27 17.56
CA VAL A 88 -13.02 37.43 17.12
C VAL A 88 -13.10 35.99 17.66
N ALA A 89 -13.85 35.75 18.75
CA ALA A 89 -13.91 34.44 19.40
C ALA A 89 -14.41 33.32 18.47
N LYS A 90 -15.29 33.63 17.50
CA LYS A 90 -15.79 32.64 16.54
C LYS A 90 -14.70 32.14 15.59
N GLU A 91 -13.85 33.03 15.11
CA GLU A 91 -12.72 32.70 14.24
C GLU A 91 -11.64 31.96 15.03
N PHE A 92 -11.37 32.44 16.25
CA PHE A 92 -10.41 31.80 17.14
C PHE A 92 -10.78 30.34 17.44
N ARG A 93 -12.06 30.02 17.70
CA ARG A 93 -12.50 28.63 17.91
C ARG A 93 -12.18 27.72 16.72
N LYS A 94 -12.43 28.20 15.48
CA LYS A 94 -12.09 27.44 14.27
C LYS A 94 -10.58 27.23 14.15
N TRP A 95 -9.81 28.30 14.35
CA TRP A 95 -8.35 28.23 14.31
C TRP A 95 -7.78 27.23 15.32
N VAL A 96 -8.29 27.21 16.56
CA VAL A 96 -7.81 26.24 17.56
C VAL A 96 -8.09 24.80 17.13
N LEU A 97 -9.25 24.52 16.52
CA LEU A 97 -9.55 23.19 15.98
C LEU A 97 -8.59 22.83 14.83
N ASP A 98 -8.34 23.76 13.90
CA ASP A 98 -7.40 23.53 12.79
C ASP A 98 -5.98 23.26 13.30
N VAL A 99 -5.55 23.90 14.39
CA VAL A 99 -4.25 23.63 15.03
C VAL A 99 -4.24 22.27 15.71
N LEU A 100 -5.30 21.91 16.44
CA LEU A 100 -5.43 20.60 17.07
C LEU A 100 -5.40 19.46 16.04
N ASP A 101 -6.10 19.62 14.92
CA ASP A 101 -6.10 18.63 13.84
C ASP A 101 -4.71 18.49 13.20
N LYS A 102 -4.00 19.60 13.01
CA LYS A 102 -2.61 19.59 12.54
C LYS A 102 -1.67 18.92 13.53
N GLU A 103 -1.82 19.15 14.83
CA GLU A 103 -1.03 18.46 15.85
C GLU A 103 -1.28 16.96 15.84
N ILE A 104 -2.53 16.51 15.71
CA ILE A 104 -2.85 15.09 15.63
C ILE A 104 -2.24 14.46 14.37
N GLN A 105 -2.38 15.12 13.21
CA GLN A 105 -1.78 14.65 11.96
C GLN A 105 -0.25 14.62 12.05
N GLN A 106 0.35 15.67 12.62
CA GLN A 106 1.79 15.72 12.77
C GLN A 106 2.30 14.71 13.79
N GLN A 107 1.59 14.48 14.88
CA GLN A 107 1.87 13.38 15.80
C GLN A 107 1.80 12.05 15.07
N GLN A 108 0.82 11.79 14.21
CA GLN A 108 0.76 10.56 13.39
C GLN A 108 1.92 10.43 12.38
N ILE A 109 2.40 11.55 11.83
CA ILE A 109 3.54 11.57 10.90
C ILE A 109 4.88 11.40 11.64
N ASP A 110 5.05 12.06 12.78
CA ASP A 110 6.29 12.08 13.57
C ASP A 110 6.40 10.85 14.49
N THR A 111 5.28 10.25 14.88
CA THR A 111 5.30 8.92 15.50
C THR A 111 5.64 7.89 14.45
N ARG A 112 6.92 7.47 14.45
CA ARG A 112 7.35 6.13 14.03
C ARG A 112 6.73 5.03 14.90
N VAL A 113 5.45 5.16 15.28
CA VAL A 113 4.72 4.16 16.06
C VAL A 113 4.60 2.94 15.16
N LYS A 114 5.34 1.91 15.56
CA LYS A 114 5.28 0.61 14.93
C LYS A 114 3.93 -0.03 15.24
N ILE A 115 3.52 -0.95 14.38
CA ILE A 115 2.31 -1.75 14.59
C ILE A 115 2.33 -2.44 15.96
N ASN A 116 1.17 -2.45 16.64
CA ASN A 116 1.00 -3.09 17.93
C ASN A 116 0.99 -4.63 17.82
N ALA A 117 0.96 -5.35 18.94
CA ALA A 117 1.01 -6.82 18.93
C ALA A 117 -0.21 -7.47 18.24
N GLU A 118 -1.38 -6.83 18.30
CA GLU A 118 -2.61 -7.30 17.67
C GLU A 118 -2.54 -7.17 16.15
N GLN A 119 -2.12 -6.01 15.66
CA GLN A 119 -1.86 -5.73 14.24
C GLN A 119 -0.79 -6.66 13.65
N GLN A 120 0.25 -6.98 14.43
CA GLN A 120 1.26 -7.97 14.02
C GLN A 120 0.66 -9.38 13.86
N ALA A 121 -0.26 -9.77 14.75
CA ALA A 121 -0.94 -11.05 14.67
C ALA A 121 -1.88 -11.12 13.46
N GLU A 122 -2.56 -10.02 13.13
CA GLU A 122 -3.46 -9.93 11.97
C GLU A 122 -2.70 -10.09 10.64
N LEU A 123 -1.59 -9.36 10.45
CA LEU A 123 -0.76 -9.53 9.24
C LEU A 123 -0.23 -10.97 9.11
N LYS A 124 0.11 -11.58 10.24
CA LYS A 124 0.56 -12.97 10.28
C LYS A 124 -0.56 -13.94 9.90
N ASP A 125 -1.77 -13.76 10.41
CA ASP A 125 -2.93 -14.57 10.06
C ASP A 125 -3.26 -14.50 8.56
N ILE A 126 -3.19 -13.30 7.96
CA ILE A 126 -3.38 -13.13 6.51
C ILE A 126 -2.36 -13.97 5.74
N VAL A 127 -1.08 -13.91 6.13
CA VAL A 127 -0.02 -14.67 5.44
C VAL A 127 -0.17 -16.17 5.69
N ASP A 128 -0.50 -16.61 6.90
CA ASP A 128 -0.70 -18.02 7.24
C ASP A 128 -1.86 -18.62 6.43
N ARG A 129 -3.00 -17.91 6.38
CA ARG A 129 -4.18 -18.29 5.59
C ARG A 129 -3.89 -18.37 4.09
N ARG A 130 -3.13 -17.41 3.54
CA ARG A 130 -2.80 -17.38 2.10
C ARG A 130 -1.68 -18.35 1.73
N ALA A 131 -0.76 -18.64 2.63
CA ALA A 131 0.33 -19.57 2.40
C ALA A 131 -0.12 -21.03 2.40
N GLN A 132 -1.26 -21.35 3.02
CA GLN A 132 -1.82 -22.72 3.09
C GLN A 132 -0.79 -23.77 3.58
N GLY A 133 0.14 -23.36 4.45
CA GLY A 133 1.22 -24.21 4.96
C GLY A 133 2.45 -24.35 4.04
N GLU A 134 2.45 -23.76 2.84
CA GLU A 134 3.61 -23.74 1.95
C GLU A 134 4.68 -22.75 2.44
N ARG A 135 5.79 -23.30 2.98
CA ARG A 135 6.93 -22.51 3.47
C ARG A 135 7.53 -21.56 2.42
N LYS A 136 7.45 -21.89 1.13
CA LYS A 136 7.99 -21.06 0.03
C LYS A 136 7.12 -19.82 -0.23
N ILE A 137 5.79 -20.01 -0.30
CA ILE A 137 4.82 -18.93 -0.46
C ILE A 137 4.89 -17.99 0.75
N TYR A 138 5.00 -18.55 1.96
CA TYR A 138 5.20 -17.81 3.20
C TYR A 138 6.42 -16.88 3.16
N ALA A 139 7.60 -17.42 2.79
CA ALA A 139 8.83 -16.64 2.70
C ALA A 139 8.78 -15.56 1.61
N GLU A 140 8.15 -15.86 0.46
CA GLU A 140 8.00 -14.91 -0.64
C GLU A 140 7.07 -13.75 -0.25
N MET A 141 5.95 -14.03 0.41
CA MET A 141 5.02 -13.00 0.89
C MET A 141 5.71 -12.01 1.82
N TRP A 142 6.44 -12.50 2.82
CA TRP A 142 7.17 -11.63 3.74
C TRP A 142 8.31 -10.87 3.07
N SER A 143 9.07 -11.52 2.17
CA SER A 143 10.14 -10.86 1.44
C SER A 143 9.62 -9.69 0.60
N ARG A 144 8.51 -9.89 -0.12
CA ARG A 144 7.87 -8.85 -0.94
C ARG A 144 7.22 -7.75 -0.11
N HIS A 145 6.55 -8.11 0.98
CA HIS A 145 6.00 -7.17 1.93
C HIS A 145 7.09 -6.26 2.48
N ASN A 146 8.14 -6.83 3.05
CA ASN A 146 9.26 -6.09 3.62
C ASN A 146 9.93 -5.16 2.59
N LYS A 147 10.06 -5.63 1.34
CA LYS A 147 10.61 -4.82 0.24
C LYS A 147 9.69 -3.65 -0.17
N HIS A 148 8.38 -3.87 -0.20
CA HIS A 148 7.40 -2.83 -0.58
C HIS A 148 7.42 -1.67 0.41
N PHE A 149 7.42 -1.98 1.70
CA PHE A 149 7.45 -0.98 2.78
C PHE A 149 8.87 -0.52 3.17
N ARG A 150 9.91 -1.06 2.53
CA ARG A 150 11.34 -0.76 2.81
C ARG A 150 11.71 -0.98 4.28
N ILE A 151 11.23 -2.06 4.87
CA ILE A 151 11.46 -2.45 6.27
C ILE A 151 12.28 -3.73 6.35
N SER A 152 13.05 -3.90 7.42
CA SER A 152 13.85 -5.11 7.66
C SER A 152 12.98 -6.27 8.15
N ARG A 153 11.97 -5.98 8.98
CA ARG A 153 11.03 -6.93 9.55
C ARG A 153 9.63 -6.33 9.49
N TYR A 154 8.61 -7.18 9.32
CA TYR A 154 7.23 -6.73 9.31
C TYR A 154 6.81 -6.07 10.64
N SER A 155 7.42 -6.45 11.76
CA SER A 155 7.24 -5.81 13.07
C SER A 155 7.69 -4.35 13.12
N ASP A 156 8.51 -3.92 12.16
CA ASP A 156 8.97 -2.53 12.04
C ASP A 156 8.05 -1.67 11.15
N LEU A 157 6.94 -2.24 10.67
CA LEU A 157 5.93 -1.51 9.91
C LEU A 157 5.33 -0.39 10.77
N LEU A 158 5.21 0.79 10.20
CA LEU A 158 4.55 1.92 10.84
C LEU A 158 3.03 1.73 10.83
N ALA A 159 2.36 2.08 11.93
CA ALA A 159 0.92 1.92 12.07
C ALA A 159 0.13 2.67 10.98
N ILE A 160 0.68 3.76 10.43
CA ILE A 160 0.08 4.50 9.30
C ILE A 160 -0.07 3.65 8.03
N HIS A 161 0.81 2.67 7.82
CA HIS A 161 0.80 1.78 6.66
C HIS A 161 0.12 0.45 6.95
N PHE A 162 -0.56 0.33 8.09
CA PHE A 162 -1.20 -0.92 8.48
C PHE A 162 -2.27 -1.34 7.47
N GLN A 163 -3.16 -0.43 7.07
CA GLN A 163 -4.19 -0.76 6.09
C GLN A 163 -3.59 -1.05 4.71
N ASP A 164 -2.63 -0.24 4.26
CA ASP A 164 -1.89 -0.49 3.01
C ASP A 164 -1.22 -1.87 3.00
N ALA A 165 -0.69 -2.29 4.15
CA ALA A 165 -0.07 -3.60 4.33
C ALA A 165 -1.06 -4.75 4.25
N VAL A 166 -2.24 -4.60 4.86
CA VAL A 166 -3.34 -5.56 4.73
C VAL A 166 -3.76 -5.69 3.27
N ASP A 167 -4.10 -4.57 2.63
CA ASP A 167 -4.55 -4.55 1.24
C ASP A 167 -3.50 -5.15 0.28
N TYR A 168 -2.22 -4.82 0.49
CA TYR A 168 -1.12 -5.38 -0.28
C TYR A 168 -0.97 -6.89 -0.07
N LEU A 169 -1.04 -7.36 1.18
CA LEU A 169 -0.97 -8.79 1.49
C LEU A 169 -2.19 -9.56 1.00
N GLU A 170 -3.35 -8.94 0.81
CA GLU A 170 -4.54 -9.59 0.24
C GLU A 170 -4.49 -9.64 -1.29
N THR A 171 -4.09 -8.54 -1.93
CA THR A 171 -4.13 -8.39 -3.39
C THR A 171 -2.88 -8.93 -4.10
N MET A 172 -1.75 -9.09 -3.40
CA MET A 172 -0.51 -9.55 -4.02
C MET A 172 -0.67 -10.95 -4.62
N GLN A 173 -0.28 -11.10 -5.88
CA GLN A 173 -0.15 -12.41 -6.51
C GLN A 173 1.18 -13.08 -6.09
N VAL A 174 1.07 -14.14 -5.28
CA VAL A 174 2.22 -14.94 -4.86
C VAL A 174 2.48 -15.99 -5.93
N LYS A 175 3.64 -15.91 -6.56
CA LYS A 175 4.06 -16.84 -7.61
C LYS A 175 4.68 -18.04 -6.91
N ALA A 176 4.00 -19.17 -6.86
CA ALA A 176 4.63 -20.43 -6.49
C ALA A 176 5.74 -20.70 -7.53
N LYS A 177 7.00 -20.51 -7.14
CA LYS A 177 8.14 -20.72 -8.04
C LYS A 177 8.26 -22.23 -8.29
N GLY A 178 7.64 -22.68 -9.38
CA GLY A 178 7.52 -24.08 -9.79
C GLY A 178 6.71 -24.26 -11.09
N SER A 179 5.81 -23.33 -11.42
CA SER A 179 5.20 -23.25 -12.75
C SER A 179 5.90 -22.17 -13.59
N ILE A 180 6.43 -22.56 -14.74
CA ILE A 180 6.79 -21.61 -15.80
C ILE A 180 5.48 -20.91 -16.16
N HIS A 181 5.34 -19.63 -15.83
CA HIS A 181 4.24 -18.85 -16.35
C HIS A 181 4.56 -18.53 -17.80
N ILE A 182 4.13 -19.43 -18.67
CA ILE A 182 3.92 -19.09 -20.06
C ILE A 182 2.64 -18.25 -20.06
N ASP A 183 2.67 -17.04 -20.62
CA ASP A 183 1.46 -16.24 -20.85
C ASP A 183 0.40 -17.12 -21.54
N GLU A 184 -0.90 -16.96 -21.28
CA GLU A 184 -1.92 -17.83 -21.91
C GLU A 184 -1.77 -17.79 -23.44
N ASN A 185 -1.50 -16.60 -23.99
CA ASN A 185 -1.21 -16.43 -25.41
C ASN A 185 0.08 -17.12 -25.84
N GLN A 186 1.16 -17.00 -25.06
CA GLN A 186 2.42 -17.68 -25.34
C GLN A 186 2.31 -19.21 -25.20
N SER A 187 1.39 -19.69 -24.35
CA SER A 187 1.10 -21.12 -24.14
C SER A 187 0.37 -21.67 -25.35
N ILE A 188 -0.63 -20.94 -25.83
CA ILE A 188 -1.37 -21.26 -27.04
C ILE A 188 -0.45 -21.19 -28.27
N GLU A 189 0.43 -20.18 -28.36
CA GLU A 189 1.42 -20.06 -29.43
C GLU A 189 2.39 -21.25 -29.43
N THR A 190 2.91 -21.60 -28.26
CA THR A 190 3.79 -22.76 -28.07
C THR A 190 3.08 -24.07 -28.44
N LEU A 191 1.83 -24.24 -28.03
CA LEU A 191 1.02 -25.41 -28.35
C LEU A 191 0.76 -25.52 -29.86
N CYS A 192 0.38 -24.42 -30.50
CA CYS A 192 0.17 -24.35 -31.95
C CYS A 192 1.46 -24.67 -32.73
N GLY A 193 2.60 -24.17 -32.25
CA GLY A 193 3.93 -24.48 -32.81
C GLY A 193 4.29 -25.96 -32.74
N HIS A 194 4.09 -26.59 -31.58
CA HIS A 194 4.32 -28.04 -31.39
C HIS A 194 3.33 -28.89 -32.18
N ALA A 195 2.08 -28.47 -32.30
CA ALA A 195 1.08 -29.22 -33.05
C ALA A 195 1.37 -29.21 -34.57
N ARG A 196 1.85 -28.09 -35.13
CA ARG A 196 2.38 -28.03 -36.52
C ARG A 196 3.63 -28.87 -36.71
N LEU A 197 4.53 -28.89 -35.72
CA LEU A 197 5.71 -29.76 -35.72
C LEU A 197 5.31 -31.24 -35.81
N PHE A 198 4.34 -31.65 -34.98
CA PHE A 198 3.85 -33.02 -34.96
C PHE A 198 3.14 -33.40 -36.27
N GLN A 199 2.40 -32.46 -36.88
CA GLN A 199 1.80 -32.66 -38.20
C GLN A 199 2.84 -32.88 -39.29
N ALA A 200 3.88 -32.05 -39.34
CA ALA A 200 4.98 -32.20 -40.28
C ALA A 200 5.69 -33.55 -40.12
N TRP A 201 5.89 -33.97 -38.87
CA TRP A 201 6.43 -35.29 -38.56
C TRP A 201 5.53 -36.41 -39.08
N TRP A 202 4.22 -36.30 -38.88
CA TRP A 202 3.25 -37.28 -39.36
C TRP A 202 3.25 -37.37 -40.90
N ASN A 203 3.26 -36.24 -41.61
CA ASN A 203 3.27 -36.23 -43.08
C ASN A 203 4.51 -36.92 -43.65
N THR A 204 5.66 -36.75 -42.99
CA THR A 204 6.94 -37.35 -43.42
C THR A 204 7.06 -38.82 -43.05
N HIS A 205 6.53 -39.25 -41.89
CA HIS A 205 6.75 -40.60 -41.35
C HIS A 205 5.56 -41.54 -41.53
N SER A 206 4.34 -41.03 -41.74
CA SER A 206 3.14 -41.86 -41.92
C SER A 206 3.24 -42.89 -43.05
N PRO A 207 3.91 -42.64 -44.21
CA PRO A 207 4.07 -43.67 -45.24
C PRO A 207 4.93 -44.86 -44.77
N ALA A 208 5.90 -44.62 -43.88
CA ALA A 208 6.70 -45.69 -43.28
C ALA A 208 5.88 -46.48 -42.26
N PHE A 209 5.08 -45.81 -41.42
CA PHE A 209 4.15 -46.48 -40.51
C PHE A 209 3.08 -47.29 -41.24
N ALA A 210 2.62 -46.81 -42.40
CA ALA A 210 1.60 -47.51 -43.20
C ALA A 210 2.11 -48.87 -43.69
N LYS A 211 3.42 -49.02 -43.92
CA LYS A 211 4.04 -50.30 -44.26
C LYS A 211 4.04 -51.29 -43.08
N LEU A 212 4.03 -50.80 -41.84
CA LEU A 212 4.01 -51.63 -40.63
C LEU A 212 2.58 -52.00 -40.23
N ASN A 213 1.67 -51.02 -40.19
CA ASN A 213 0.27 -51.21 -39.82
C ASN A 213 -0.63 -50.17 -40.53
N PRO A 214 -1.28 -50.54 -41.65
CA PRO A 214 -2.15 -49.63 -42.39
C PRO A 214 -3.38 -49.16 -41.60
N GLN A 215 -3.97 -50.02 -40.77
CA GLN A 215 -5.18 -49.69 -40.00
C GLN A 215 -4.89 -48.64 -38.93
N LEU A 216 -3.74 -48.74 -38.27
CA LEU A 216 -3.29 -47.75 -37.29
C LEU A 216 -3.11 -46.37 -37.95
N VAL A 217 -2.53 -46.33 -39.16
CA VAL A 217 -2.33 -45.07 -39.88
C VAL A 217 -3.66 -44.44 -40.27
N TYR A 218 -4.63 -45.22 -40.74
CA TYR A 218 -5.96 -44.70 -41.09
C TYR A 218 -6.64 -44.02 -39.89
N MET A 219 -6.64 -44.66 -38.72
CA MET A 219 -7.21 -44.07 -37.50
C MET A 219 -6.50 -42.79 -37.05
N LEU A 220 -5.17 -42.74 -37.17
CA LEU A 220 -4.40 -41.58 -36.77
C LEU A 220 -4.49 -40.43 -37.78
N HIS A 221 -4.66 -40.74 -39.08
CA HIS A 221 -4.74 -39.75 -40.15
C HIS A 221 -5.92 -38.78 -39.95
N ASP A 222 -7.09 -39.29 -39.56
CA ASP A 222 -8.27 -38.46 -39.30
C ASP A 222 -8.06 -37.52 -38.11
N ASN A 223 -7.40 -38.00 -37.05
CA ASN A 223 -7.02 -37.18 -35.90
C ASN A 223 -6.05 -36.06 -36.29
N MET A 224 -5.08 -36.35 -37.16
CA MET A 224 -4.12 -35.35 -37.64
C MET A 224 -4.78 -34.32 -38.57
N PHE A 225 -5.74 -34.74 -39.38
CA PHE A 225 -6.54 -33.83 -40.21
C PHE A 225 -7.38 -32.89 -39.35
N SER A 226 -8.12 -33.41 -38.35
CA SER A 226 -8.92 -32.62 -37.41
C SER A 226 -8.08 -31.60 -36.63
N MET A 227 -6.90 -32.03 -36.16
CA MET A 227 -5.96 -31.17 -35.45
C MET A 227 -5.53 -29.94 -36.28
N SER A 228 -5.42 -30.09 -37.61
CA SER A 228 -5.05 -29.00 -38.52
C SER A 228 -6.07 -27.87 -38.54
N TYR A 229 -7.35 -28.21 -38.60
CA TYR A 229 -8.44 -27.24 -38.56
C TYR A 229 -8.54 -26.57 -37.18
N ALA A 230 -8.41 -27.35 -36.11
CA ALA A 230 -8.42 -26.84 -34.75
C ALA A 230 -7.31 -25.80 -34.51
N ILE A 231 -6.07 -26.09 -34.96
CA ILE A 231 -4.95 -25.13 -34.86
C ILE A 231 -5.27 -23.86 -35.65
N SER A 232 -5.75 -23.99 -36.90
CA SER A 232 -6.05 -22.82 -37.74
C SER A 232 -7.13 -21.93 -37.12
N ASP A 233 -8.15 -22.52 -36.49
CA ASP A 233 -9.23 -21.77 -35.85
C ASP A 233 -8.75 -21.04 -34.59
N VAL A 234 -7.97 -21.73 -33.75
CA VAL A 234 -7.36 -21.14 -32.55
C VAL A 234 -6.39 -20.00 -32.93
N CYS A 235 -5.54 -20.19 -33.94
CA CYS A 235 -4.62 -19.14 -34.38
C CYS A 235 -5.37 -17.88 -34.87
N LYS A 236 -6.47 -18.06 -35.62
CA LYS A 236 -7.33 -16.95 -36.08
C LYS A 236 -8.02 -16.24 -34.91
N LYS A 237 -8.57 -17.00 -33.97
CA LYS A 237 -9.33 -16.48 -32.83
C LYS A 237 -8.47 -15.63 -31.89
N TYR A 238 -7.22 -16.03 -31.66
CA TYR A 238 -6.31 -15.37 -30.73
C TYR A 238 -5.28 -14.43 -31.42
N GLY A 239 -5.35 -14.27 -32.76
CA GLY A 239 -4.42 -13.40 -33.50
C GLY A 239 -2.96 -13.88 -33.47
N ILE A 240 -2.73 -15.17 -33.26
CA ILE A 240 -1.41 -15.76 -33.06
C ILE A 240 -0.76 -16.04 -34.42
N LYS A 241 0.45 -15.52 -34.62
CA LYS A 241 1.31 -15.87 -35.76
C LYS A 241 2.26 -16.99 -35.36
N VAL A 242 1.93 -18.21 -35.77
CA VAL A 242 2.80 -19.37 -35.53
C VAL A 242 4.13 -19.18 -36.28
N PRO A 243 5.28 -19.61 -35.73
CA PRO A 243 6.58 -19.43 -36.37
C PRO A 243 6.63 -19.91 -37.84
N SER A 244 7.37 -19.18 -38.68
CA SER A 244 7.59 -19.47 -40.11
C SER A 244 8.68 -20.52 -40.33
N TYR A 245 8.58 -21.68 -39.69
CA TYR A 245 9.50 -22.78 -40.01
C TYR A 245 9.17 -23.42 -41.36
N ASP A 246 10.20 -23.93 -42.04
CA ASP A 246 10.02 -24.82 -43.19
C ASP A 246 9.62 -26.22 -42.72
N TYR A 247 8.36 -26.33 -42.30
CA TYR A 247 7.79 -27.55 -41.74
C TYR A 247 7.86 -28.74 -42.70
N ASP A 248 7.81 -28.51 -44.01
CA ASP A 248 7.81 -29.57 -45.03
C ASP A 248 9.16 -30.29 -45.12
N HIS A 249 10.27 -29.57 -44.92
CA HIS A 249 11.63 -30.10 -45.02
C HIS A 249 12.30 -30.31 -43.63
N MET A 250 11.59 -30.01 -42.55
CA MET A 250 12.14 -29.99 -41.18
C MET A 250 12.70 -31.34 -40.69
N PHE A 251 12.21 -32.45 -41.26
CA PHE A 251 12.62 -33.80 -40.92
C PHE A 251 13.55 -34.46 -41.95
N GLU A 252 14.04 -33.71 -42.93
CA GLU A 252 14.99 -34.25 -43.90
C GLU A 252 16.33 -34.61 -43.24
N LEU A 253 16.91 -35.74 -43.66
CA LEU A 253 18.01 -36.43 -42.99
C LEU A 253 19.39 -35.77 -43.13
N LYS A 254 19.49 -34.53 -43.64
CA LYS A 254 20.78 -33.91 -44.00
C LYS A 254 21.29 -32.79 -43.08
N THR A 255 20.52 -32.31 -42.12
CA THR A 255 20.94 -31.19 -41.25
C THR A 255 21.05 -31.60 -39.79
N LEU A 256 22.08 -31.10 -39.10
CA LEU A 256 22.29 -31.30 -37.66
C LEU A 256 21.04 -30.85 -36.87
N PRO A 257 20.69 -31.50 -35.74
CA PRO A 257 19.46 -31.19 -34.99
C PRO A 257 19.30 -29.71 -34.60
N HIS A 258 20.40 -28.99 -34.43
CA HIS A 258 20.42 -27.57 -34.08
C HIS A 258 20.27 -26.62 -35.29
N GLU A 259 20.53 -27.08 -36.51
CA GLU A 259 20.37 -26.29 -37.73
C GLU A 259 18.92 -26.26 -38.23
N ARG A 260 18.09 -27.20 -37.78
CA ARG A 260 16.64 -27.24 -38.06
C ARG A 260 15.90 -25.99 -37.57
N TYR A 261 16.36 -25.41 -36.46
CA TYR A 261 15.84 -24.16 -35.90
C TYR A 261 16.40 -22.90 -36.58
N ARG A 262 17.38 -23.03 -37.49
CA ARG A 262 17.95 -21.92 -38.27
C ARG A 262 17.26 -21.70 -39.62
N LEU A 263 16.28 -22.52 -39.98
CA LEU A 263 15.41 -22.33 -41.16
C LEU A 263 14.35 -21.24 -40.89
N LEU A 264 14.81 -20.09 -40.40
CA LEU A 264 14.03 -18.86 -40.35
C LEU A 264 14.17 -18.19 -41.71
N LYS A 265 13.10 -18.17 -42.50
CA LYS A 265 12.92 -17.15 -43.54
C LYS A 265 12.14 -15.99 -42.93
#